data_AF-A0A2V9JYD8-F1
#
_entry.id   AF-A0A2V9JYD8-F1
#
_cell.length_a   1.000
_cell.length_b   1.000
_cell.length_c   1.000
_cell.angle_alpha   90.00
_cell.angle_beta   90.00
_cell.angle_gamma   90.00
#
_symmetry.space_group_name_H-M   'P 1'
#
loop_
_entity.id
_entity.type
_entity.pdbx_description
1 polymer ?
#
loop_
_entity_poly.entity_id
_entity_poly.type
_entity_poly.pdbx_seq_one_letter_code
_entity_poly.pdbx_strand_id
1 'polypeptide(L)' 'ISYKVQDPETREWLDNVDSYSDYQRFQGIQTPMHVGHLLNDERISEVYRNQVVYDKPVPSGFFEPGNPKGVSY' A
#
# COMPACT_ATOMS: atom_id res chain seq x y z
N ILE A 1 -2.97 -10.33 6.95
CA ILE A 1 -1.78 -11.14 6.66
C ILE A 1 -0.80 -10.90 7.79
N SER A 2 -0.20 -11.94 8.34
CA SER A 2 0.77 -11.83 9.43
C SER A 2 2.06 -12.51 9.01
N TYR A 3 3.20 -11.87 9.27
CA TYR A 3 4.51 -12.38 8.89
C TYR A 3 5.58 -11.89 9.87
N LYS A 4 6.71 -12.59 9.91
CA LYS A 4 7.87 -12.21 10.72
C LYS A 4 9.02 -11.78 9.84
N VAL A 5 9.69 -10.68 10.18
CA VAL A 5 10.92 -10.23 9.54
C VAL A 5 12.00 -10.15 10.61
N GLN A 6 13.21 -10.59 10.30
CA GLN A 6 14.34 -10.39 11.21
C GLN A 6 14.96 -9.03 10.96
N ASP A 7 15.10 -8.23 12.00
CA ASP A 7 15.83 -6.98 11.96
C ASP A 7 17.32 -7.28 11.67
N PRO A 8 17.92 -6.69 10.61
CA PRO A 8 19.29 -6.98 10.23
C PRO A 8 20.33 -6.44 11.23
N GLU A 9 20.00 -5.40 12.01
CA GLU A 9 20.88 -4.76 12.98
C GLU A 9 20.81 -5.46 14.33
N THR A 10 19.59 -5.67 14.86
CA THR A 10 19.39 -6.24 16.20
C THR A 10 19.28 -7.76 16.21
N ARG A 11 18.99 -8.38 15.05
CA ARG A 11 18.66 -9.82 14.88
C ARG A 11 17.39 -10.26 15.61
N GLU A 12 16.59 -9.33 16.11
CA GLU A 12 15.29 -9.62 16.71
C GLU A 12 14.25 -9.93 15.64
N TRP A 13 13.26 -10.76 16.00
CA TRP A 13 12.13 -11.04 15.14
C TRP A 13 11.04 -9.99 15.36
N LEU A 14 10.66 -9.32 14.28
CA LEU A 14 9.61 -8.33 14.25
C LEU A 14 8.32 -8.95 13.69
N ASP A 15 7.25 -8.87 14.47
CA ASP A 15 5.93 -9.38 14.11
C ASP A 15 5.17 -8.30 13.35
N ASN A 16 4.93 -8.54 12.06
CA ASN A 16 4.24 -7.62 11.17
C ASN A 16 2.84 -8.14 10.87
N VAL A 17 1.86 -7.25 10.90
CA VAL A 17 0.48 -7.56 10.53
C VAL A 17 -0.08 -6.51 9.58
N ASP A 18 -0.46 -6.95 8.38
CA ASP A 18 -1.24 -6.16 7.44
C ASP A 18 -2.72 -6.54 7.53
N SER A 19 -3.55 -5.56 7.87
CA SER A 19 -5.00 -5.65 7.86
C SER A 19 -5.55 -4.96 6.61
N TYR A 20 -6.52 -5.59 5.96
CA TYR A 20 -7.19 -5.06 4.78
C TYR A 20 -8.68 -5.10 5.07
N SER A 21 -9.35 -3.94 4.96
CA SER A 21 -10.76 -3.82 5.28
C SER A 21 -11.44 -2.78 4.38
N ASP A 22 -12.73 -2.53 4.64
CA ASP A 22 -13.58 -1.62 3.89
C ASP A 22 -13.54 -1.87 2.38
N TYR A 23 -13.68 -3.15 2.01
CA TYR A 23 -13.63 -3.56 0.61
C TYR A 23 -14.77 -2.93 -0.19
N GLN A 24 -14.42 -2.33 -1.32
CA GLN A 24 -15.35 -1.79 -2.30
C GLN A 24 -15.01 -2.30 -3.70
N ARG A 25 -16.01 -2.39 -4.58
CA ARG A 25 -15.80 -2.81 -5.96
C ARG A 25 -15.58 -1.61 -6.88
N PHE A 26 -14.46 -1.60 -7.60
CA PHE A 26 -14.18 -0.65 -8.70
C PHE A 26 -13.86 -1.44 -9.97
N GLN A 27 -14.59 -1.17 -11.07
CA GLN A 27 -14.40 -1.88 -12.34
C GLN A 27 -14.40 -3.41 -12.21
N GLY A 28 -15.20 -3.94 -11.27
CA GLY A 28 -15.30 -5.38 -10.98
C GLY A 28 -14.26 -5.94 -10.01
N ILE A 29 -13.23 -5.16 -9.64
CA ILE A 29 -12.14 -5.56 -8.74
C ILE A 29 -12.52 -5.21 -7.29
N GLN A 30 -12.36 -6.17 -6.37
CA GLN A 30 -12.51 -5.94 -4.94
C GLN A 30 -11.25 -5.27 -4.39
N THR A 31 -11.41 -4.03 -3.91
CA THR A 31 -10.30 -3.18 -3.47
C THR A 31 -10.44 -2.83 -1.99
N PRO A 32 -9.43 -3.09 -1.16
CA PRO A 32 -9.45 -2.65 0.23
C PRO A 32 -9.27 -1.14 0.31
N MET A 33 -10.22 -0.45 0.93
CA MET A 33 -10.17 1.00 1.09
C MET A 33 -9.48 1.42 2.38
N HIS A 34 -9.36 0.51 3.34
CA HIS A 34 -8.58 0.72 4.57
C HIS A 34 -7.50 -0.35 4.68
N VAL A 35 -6.26 0.09 4.89
CA VAL A 35 -5.11 -0.78 5.13
C VAL A 35 -4.41 -0.32 6.39
N GLY A 36 -4.31 -1.20 7.38
CA GLY A 36 -3.58 -0.94 8.62
C GLY A 36 -2.36 -1.86 8.73
N HIS A 37 -1.24 -1.30 9.19
CA HIS A 37 0.01 -2.03 9.42
C HIS A 37 0.37 -1.98 10.90
N LEU A 38 0.67 -3.14 11.48
CA LEU A 38 1.11 -3.29 12.86
C LEU A 38 2.51 -3.91 12.90
N LEU A 39 3.30 -3.46 13.87
CA LEU A 39 4.62 -3.97 14.23
C LEU A 39 4.60 -4.32 15.71
N ASN A 40 4.83 -5.59 16.08
CA ASN A 40 4.77 -6.08 17.45
C ASN A 40 3.48 -5.67 18.17
N ASP A 41 2.34 -5.89 17.51
CA ASP A 41 0.99 -5.50 17.95
C ASP A 41 0.76 -3.97 18.10
N GLU A 42 1.76 -3.14 17.86
CA GLU A 42 1.64 -1.70 17.80
C GLU A 42 1.25 -1.25 16.40
N ARG A 43 0.23 -0.40 16.28
CA ARG A 43 -0.17 0.16 15.00
C ARG A 43 0.81 1.24 14.57
N ILE A 44 1.49 1.02 13.43
CA ILE A 44 2.51 1.94 12.93
C ILE A 44 2.11 2.68 11.65
N SER A 45 1.11 2.20 10.90
CA SER A 45 0.51 3.00 9.83
C SER A 45 -0.94 2.65 9.52
N GLU A 46 -1.67 3.63 8.99
CA GLU A 46 -3.00 3.45 8.41
C GLU A 46 -3.13 4.24 7.11
N VAL A 47 -3.72 3.60 6.10
CA VAL A 47 -4.01 4.20 4.81
C VAL A 47 -5.49 4.06 4.52
N TYR A 48 -6.13 5.20 4.28
CA TYR A 48 -7.52 5.29 3.82
C TYR A 48 -7.52 5.80 2.38
N ARG A 49 -8.09 5.00 1.47
CA ARG A 49 -8.25 5.37 0.06
C ARG A 49 -9.63 5.98 -0.14
N ASN A 50 -9.69 7.09 -0.87
CA ASN A 50 -10.95 7.75 -1.20
C ASN A 50 -11.38 7.51 -2.65
N GLN A 51 -10.42 7.21 -3.53
CA GLN A 51 -10.65 7.05 -4.97
C GLN A 51 -9.71 6.00 -5.55
N VAL A 52 -10.21 5.21 -6.50
CA VAL A 52 -9.46 4.17 -7.21
C VAL A 52 -9.92 4.16 -8.66
N VAL A 53 -8.97 4.12 -9.59
CA VAL A 53 -9.22 3.94 -11.03
C VAL A 53 -8.21 2.91 -11.53
N TYR A 54 -8.73 1.79 -12.02
CA TYR A 54 -7.96 0.76 -12.71
C TYR A 54 -7.90 1.05 -14.21
N ASP A 55 -6.87 0.52 -14.86
CA ASP A 55 -6.65 0.66 -16.30
C ASP A 55 -6.62 2.12 -16.80
N LYS A 56 -6.26 3.07 -15.92
CA LYS A 56 -6.05 4.47 -16.31
C LYS A 56 -4.87 4.53 -17.29
N PRO A 57 -5.05 5.09 -18.50
CA PRO A 57 -3.93 5.29 -19.43
C PRO A 57 -2.84 6.14 -18.78
N VAL A 58 -1.62 5.65 -18.81
CA VAL A 58 -0.44 6.35 -18.29
C VAL A 58 0.38 6.83 -19.49
N PRO A 59 0.74 8.14 -19.58
CA PRO A 59 1.54 8.65 -20.68
C PRO A 59 2.91 7.96 -20.81
N SER A 60 3.44 7.92 -22.03
CA SER A 60 4.83 7.50 -22.26
C SER A 60 5.78 8.35 -21.43
N GLY A 61 6.77 7.72 -20.79
CA GLY A 61 7.76 8.40 -19.95
C GLY A 61 7.30 8.70 -18.52
N PHE A 62 6.08 8.33 -18.11
CA PHE A 62 5.63 8.53 -16.72
C PHE A 62 6.50 7.81 -15.68
N PHE A 63 7.02 6.62 -16.02
CA PHE A 63 7.88 5.81 -15.16
C PHE A 63 9.38 5.99 -15.46
N GLU A 64 9.75 6.93 -16.33
CA GLU A 64 11.15 7.19 -16.63
C GLU A 64 11.82 7.97 -15.49
N PRO A 65 13.03 7.56 -15.05
CA PRO A 65 13.78 8.29 -14.04
C PRO A 65 14.01 9.75 -14.46
N GLY A 66 13.70 10.69 -13.57
CA GLY A 66 13.92 12.12 -13.82
C GLY A 66 12.76 12.86 -14.49
N ASN A 67 11.61 12.21 -14.73
CA ASN A 67 10.39 12.91 -15.14
C ASN A 67 9.63 13.45 -13.91
N PRO A 68 9.59 14.78 -13.65
CA PRO A 68 8.86 15.35 -12.51
C PRO A 68 7.34 15.31 -12.69
N LYS A 69 6.83 14.95 -13.88
CA LYS A 69 5.40 14.98 -14.24
C LYS A 69 4.71 13.62 -14.06
N GLY A 70 4.96 12.95 -12.94
CA GLY A 70 4.02 11.99 -12.37
C GLY A 70 2.68 12.61 -11.93
N VAL A 71 2.54 13.93 -12.08
CA VAL A 71 1.34 14.71 -11.79
C VAL A 71 1.11 15.68 -12.96
N SER A 72 0.04 15.48 -13.74
CA SER A 72 -0.51 16.55 -14.56
C SER A 72 -2.04 16.49 -14.50
N TYR A 73 -2.60 17.63 -14.12
CA TYR A 73 -4.01 17.96 -13.91
C TYR A 73 -4.90 17.69 -15.13
#